data_AF-A0A8T7E2E7-F1
#
_entry.id   AF-A0A8T7E2E7-F1
#
_cell.length_a   1.000
_cell.length_b   1.000
_cell.length_c   1.000
_cell.angle_alpha   90.00
_cell.angle_beta   90.00
_cell.angle_gamma   90.00
#
_symmetry.space_group_name_H-M   'P 1'
#
loop_
_entity.id
_entity.type
_entity.pdbx_description
1 polymer ?
#
loop_
_entity_poly.entity_id
_entity_poly.type
_entity_poly.pdbx_seq_one_letter_code
_entity_poly.pdbx_strand_id
1 'polypeptide(L)' 'DTADYWWYLDTRRFGSAPHSGFGLGFERFLMFVTGISNIRDVIPFPRTPKSLEF' A
#
# COMPACT_ATOMS: atom_id res chain seq x y z
N ASP A 1 -12.03 17.12 0.91
CA ASP A 1 -13.27 17.63 1.51
C ASP A 1 -14.04 16.45 2.11
N THR A 2 -14.92 16.61 3.11
CA THR A 2 -15.73 15.47 3.61
C THR A 2 -16.73 14.98 2.55
N ALA A 3 -17.09 15.86 1.62
CA ALA A 3 -17.90 15.54 0.45
C ALA A 3 -17.28 14.44 -0.43
N ASP A 4 -15.95 14.38 -0.57
CA ASP A 4 -15.28 13.40 -1.45
C ASP A 4 -15.30 11.96 -0.89
N TYR A 5 -15.47 11.82 0.42
CA TYR A 5 -15.44 10.55 1.15
C TYR A 5 -16.83 10.07 1.57
N TRP A 6 -17.90 10.60 0.96
CA TRP A 6 -19.29 10.28 1.32
C TRP A 6 -19.56 8.76 1.38
N TRP A 7 -19.00 8.01 0.42
CA TRP A 7 -19.14 6.55 0.31
C TRP A 7 -18.48 5.81 1.48
N TYR A 8 -17.33 6.30 1.94
CA TYR A 8 -16.60 5.70 3.07
C TYR A 8 -17.33 5.95 4.37
N LEU A 9 -17.94 7.13 4.53
CA LEU A 9 -18.75 7.49 5.70
C LEU A 9 -20.05 6.69 5.76
N ASP A 10 -20.64 6.36 4.61
CA ASP A 10 -21.90 5.62 4.54
C ASP A 10 -21.77 4.20 5.13
N THR A 11 -20.61 3.56 4.98
CA THR A 11 -20.32 2.25 5.61
C THR A 11 -20.40 2.27 7.14
N ARG A 12 -20.38 3.45 7.78
CA ARG A 12 -20.49 3.59 9.25
C ARG A 12 -21.92 3.89 9.69
N ARG A 13 -22.83 4.23 8.77
CA ARG A 13 -24.20 4.68 9.08
C ARG A 13 -25.17 3.54 9.36
N PHE A 14 -25.04 2.40 8.69
CA PHE A 14 -25.99 1.29 8.77
C PHE A 14 -25.37 0.05 9.39
N GLY A 15 -25.24 0.04 10.73
CA GLY A 15 -24.77 -1.14 11.46
C GLY A 15 -23.27 -1.40 11.32
N SER A 16 -22.44 -0.42 11.65
CA SER A 16 -20.97 -0.58 11.64
C SER A 16 -20.53 -1.65 12.65
N ALA A 17 -19.66 -2.55 12.22
CA ALA A 17 -19.04 -3.55 13.08
C ALA A 17 -17.65 -3.06 13.58
N PRO A 18 -17.18 -3.50 14.76
CA PRO A 18 -15.78 -3.30 15.14
C PRO A 18 -14.87 -4.04 14.13
N HIS A 19 -14.02 -3.29 13.44
CA HIS A 19 -13.14 -3.79 12.39
C HIS A 19 -11.70 -3.34 12.63
N SER A 20 -10.76 -4.19 12.26
CA SER A 20 -9.32 -3.93 12.28
C SER A 20 -8.69 -4.42 10.99
N GLY A 21 -7.57 -3.84 10.59
CA GLY A 21 -6.81 -4.27 9.42
C GLY A 21 -5.33 -3.92 9.56
N PHE A 22 -4.51 -4.52 8.72
CA PHE A 22 -3.10 -4.20 8.60
C PHE A 22 -2.71 -4.07 7.12
N GLY A 23 -1.62 -3.35 6.86
CA GLY A 23 -1.01 -3.26 5.54
C GLY A 23 0.38 -3.86 5.57
N LEU A 24 0.72 -4.66 4.56
CA LEU A 24 2.04 -5.21 4.36
C LEU A 24 2.64 -4.65 3.07
N GLY A 25 3.82 -4.05 3.17
CA GLY A 25 4.60 -3.68 1.99
C GLY A 25 5.26 -4.93 1.41
N PHE A 26 4.75 -5.44 0.29
CA PHE A 26 5.19 -6.70 -0.30
C PHE A 26 6.69 -6.68 -0.64
N GLU A 27 7.17 -5.58 -1.20
CA GLU A 27 8.58 -5.39 -1.55
C GLU A 27 9.48 -5.37 -0.30
N ARG A 28 8.99 -4.79 0.80
CA ARG A 28 9.74 -4.82 2.07
C ARG A 28 9.77 -6.21 2.70
N PHE A 29 8.71 -6.99 2.54
CA PHE A 29 8.73 -8.41 2.91
C PHE A 29 9.75 -9.18 2.07
N LEU A 30 9.81 -8.93 0.76
CA LEU A 30 10.82 -9.54 -0.11
C LEU A 30 12.24 -9.13 0.26
N MET A 31 12.49 -7.86 0.60
CA MET A 31 13.80 -7.42 1.11
C MET A 31 14.22 -8.18 2.36
N PHE A 32 13.28 -8.43 3.27
CA PHE A 32 13.54 -9.19 4.49
C PHE A 32 13.90 -10.65 4.20
N VAL A 33 13.17 -11.31 3.30
CA VAL A 33 13.41 -12.72 2.94
C VAL A 33 14.68 -12.91 2.10
N THR A 34 14.98 -11.97 1.21
CA THR A 34 16.13 -12.06 0.27
C THR A 34 17.42 -11.44 0.83
N GLY A 35 17.36 -10.66 1.91
CA GLY A 35 18.50 -9.96 2.49
C GLY A 35 18.98 -8.74 1.69
N ILE A 36 18.23 -8.34 0.67
CA ILE A 36 18.55 -7.21 -0.20
C ILE A 36 18.24 -5.88 0.53
N SER A 37 19.21 -4.96 0.55
CA SER A 37 19.13 -3.70 1.29
C SER A 37 18.37 -2.58 0.56
N ASN A 38 18.16 -2.70 -0.76
CA ASN A 38 17.52 -1.69 -1.59
C ASN A 38 16.23 -2.23 -2.25
N ILE A 39 15.14 -1.48 -2.10
CA ILE A 39 13.82 -1.84 -2.62
C ILE A 39 13.77 -1.91 -4.16
N ARG A 40 14.70 -1.25 -4.86
CA ARG A 40 14.75 -1.27 -6.32
C ARG A 40 15.15 -2.64 -6.87
N ASP A 41 15.90 -3.41 -6.09
CA ASP A 41 16.48 -4.68 -6.54
C ASP A 41 15.55 -5.87 -6.25
N VAL A 42 14.42 -5.63 -5.55
CA VAL A 42 13.38 -6.63 -5.27
C VAL A 42 12.15 -6.49 -6.19
N ILE A 43 12.15 -5.53 -7.12
CA ILE A 43 11.09 -5.33 -8.12
C ILE A 43 11.72 -5.36 -9.51
N PRO A 44 11.18 -6.09 -10.50
CA PRO A 44 11.74 -6.14 -11.85
C PRO A 44 11.84 -4.77 -12.54
N PHE A 45 10.84 -3.90 -12.36
CA PHE A 45 10.78 -2.57 -12.98
C PHE A 45 10.52 -1.49 -11.93
N PRO A 46 11.55 -1.04 -11.19
CA PRO A 46 11.38 -0.09 -10.11
C PRO A 46 11.02 1.30 -10.64
N ARG A 47 9.90 1.87 -10.17
CA ARG A 47 9.50 3.24 -10.50
C ARG A 47 9.99 4.20 -9.42
N THR A 48 10.91 5.09 -9.80
CA THR A 48 11.38 6.16 -8.90
C THR A 48 11.31 7.52 -9.60
N PRO A 49 11.29 8.65 -8.86
CA PRO A 49 11.25 9.97 -9.49
C PRO A 49 12.36 10.11 -10.53
N LYS A 50 12.00 10.54 -11.74
CA LYS A 50 12.91 10.66 -12.91
C LYS A 50 13.43 9.33 -13.49
N SER A 51 12.82 8.19 -13.17
CA SER A 51 13.17 6.88 -13.74
C SER A 51 11.94 6.22 -14.36
N LEU A 52 11.96 6.08 -15.69
CA LEU A 52 10.88 5.54 -16.53
C LEU A 52 11.38 4.53 -17.58
N GLU A 53 12.45 3.81 -17.27
CA GLU A 53 13.04 2.79 -18.16
C GLU A 53 12.51 1.38 -17.84
N PHE A 54 12.75 0.43 -18.74
CA PHE A 54 12.41 -1.00 -18.61
C PHE A 54 13.68 -1.84 -18.45
#